data_AF-A0A3L7SXN8-F1
#
_entry.id   AF-A0A3L7SXN8-F1
#
_cell.length_a   1.000
_cell.length_b   1.000
_cell.length_c   1.000
_cell.angle_alpha   90.00
_cell.angle_beta   90.00
_cell.angle_gamma   90.00
#
_symmetry.space_group_name_H-M   'P 1'
#
loop_
_entity.id
_entity.type
_entity.pdbx_description
1 polymer ?
#
loop_
_entity_poly.entity_id
_entity_poly.type
_entity_poly.pdbx_seq_one_letter_code
_entity_poly.pdbx_strand_id
1 'polypeptide(L)'
;MLKIVRSNCNSIPHDIAANSPAWLQDIQQKLRDPLNATNRVYRIVPTSRRRKFLIRHLAQSAKIIPQIITLDQWINELSAQGLLGELTMMTETQRHLVLAKAWHQTTKKEAGAAFLTDIDRIFRDFLGTNSFPDETKDPAIFNCFKNYIALLKSENFADRNTQVTILHDALAKNQGPTNWLKTQKPWFLLEGFHLFQPLELKLIQQVSRHADVVLWLVANLDAAPAHNVQNAIEYFESVSTLASLEDYFPPKPNPIAALGNQLFQETGPIHDPINAAGLQVFKCGSALAEVEALVRWLKRNAPLDNAEFRKIAVVIPGDPYGSLVREVFTRSGIPFNLAGKGFQLAESRPVRVLQAALDLIQSSWTREELSGFLHLPFVLKTLNRPYFVEEVLRLPVSSPASLKIWREAIARHALKLKERSESLGSKFQEFVNSLEAILKPVENLETEL
;
A
#
# COMPACT_ATOMS: atom_id res chain seq x y z
N MET A 1 -3.54 -9.39 24.26
CA MET A 1 -4.40 -8.37 24.90
C MET A 1 -4.52 -7.16 23.98
N LEU A 2 -5.70 -6.54 23.82
CA LEU A 2 -5.90 -5.37 22.92
C LEU A 2 -6.06 -4.07 23.71
N LYS A 3 -5.19 -3.09 23.45
CA LYS A 3 -5.31 -1.71 23.97
C LYS A 3 -5.57 -0.75 22.82
N ILE A 4 -6.50 0.19 23.00
CA ILE A 4 -6.78 1.25 22.03
C ILE A 4 -6.40 2.60 22.64
N VAL A 5 -5.71 3.42 21.85
CA VAL A 5 -5.39 4.81 22.18
C VAL A 5 -6.00 5.70 21.11
N ARG A 6 -6.90 6.61 21.48
CA ARG A 6 -7.35 7.70 20.58
C ARG A 6 -6.40 8.88 20.75
N SER A 7 -5.94 9.43 19.64
CA SER A 7 -5.02 10.57 19.69
C SER A 7 -5.16 11.51 18.51
N ASN A 8 -4.96 12.81 18.76
CA ASN A 8 -4.81 13.81 17.70
C ASN A 8 -3.39 13.86 17.10
N CYS A 9 -2.48 13.02 17.58
CA CYS A 9 -1.12 12.87 17.09
C CYS A 9 -1.06 11.75 16.06
N ASN A 10 -0.42 12.05 14.93
CA ASN A 10 -0.20 11.05 13.90
C ASN A 10 0.65 9.90 14.42
N SER A 11 1.69 10.19 15.22
CA SER A 11 2.64 9.23 15.78
C SER A 11 2.69 9.28 17.29
N ILE A 12 3.14 8.17 17.89
CA ILE A 12 3.56 8.17 19.30
C ILE A 12 4.72 9.17 19.45
N PRO A 13 4.63 10.10 20.40
CA PRO A 13 5.69 11.09 20.62
C PRO A 13 7.02 10.41 20.93
N HIS A 14 8.13 10.97 20.46
CA HIS A 14 9.48 10.52 20.85
C HIS A 14 9.86 10.96 22.26
N ASP A 15 9.44 12.18 22.61
CA ASP A 15 9.62 12.76 23.92
C ASP A 15 8.24 13.00 24.52
N ILE A 16 8.03 12.42 25.70
CA ILE A 16 6.84 12.66 26.51
C ILE A 16 7.27 13.41 27.76
N ALA A 17 6.38 14.27 28.26
CA ALA A 17 6.64 14.97 29.52
C ALA A 17 6.80 13.95 30.67
N ALA A 18 7.61 14.26 31.68
CA ALA A 18 7.83 13.39 32.84
C ALA A 18 6.52 13.01 33.56
N ASN A 19 5.50 13.87 33.47
CA ASN A 19 4.18 13.66 34.07
C ASN A 19 3.18 12.97 33.12
N SER A 20 3.66 12.36 32.03
CA SER A 20 2.79 11.65 31.09
C SER A 20 2.19 10.39 31.73
N PRO A 21 1.01 9.93 31.29
CA PRO A 21 0.36 8.75 31.87
C PRO A 21 1.27 7.52 31.88
N ALA A 22 1.19 6.70 32.93
CA ALA A 22 2.03 5.52 33.10
C ALA A 22 1.94 4.54 31.91
N TRP A 23 0.77 4.41 31.30
CA TRP A 23 0.59 3.57 30.11
C TRP A 23 1.39 4.08 28.90
N LEU A 24 1.56 5.40 28.76
CA LEU A 24 2.32 6.01 27.66
C LEU A 24 3.83 5.88 27.92
N GLN A 25 4.23 5.97 29.19
CA GLN A 25 5.61 5.69 29.61
C GLN A 25 6.00 4.23 29.33
N ASP A 26 5.11 3.25 29.61
CA ASP A 26 5.36 1.83 29.30
C ASP A 26 5.55 1.59 27.79
N ILE A 27 4.69 2.18 26.95
CA ILE A 27 4.81 2.10 25.49
C ILE A 27 6.17 2.67 25.04
N GLN A 28 6.55 3.85 25.55
CA GLN A 28 7.83 4.46 25.19
C GLN A 28 9.03 3.64 25.64
N GLN A 29 8.98 3.07 26.86
CA GLN A 29 10.06 2.27 27.39
C GLN A 29 10.32 1.05 26.50
N LYS A 30 9.26 0.34 26.10
CA LYS A 30 9.34 -0.80 25.17
C LYS A 30 9.86 -0.41 23.78
N LEU A 31 9.59 0.82 23.33
CA LEU A 31 10.10 1.33 22.06
C LEU A 31 11.57 1.76 22.12
N ARG A 32 12.04 2.27 23.28
CA ARG A 32 13.43 2.74 23.47
C ARG A 32 14.41 1.60 23.66
N ASP A 33 13.95 0.47 24.19
CA ASP A 33 14.78 -0.71 24.41
C ASP A 33 14.15 -1.98 23.84
N PRO A 34 14.20 -2.16 22.51
CA PRO A 34 13.61 -3.32 21.84
C PRO A 34 14.30 -4.66 22.18
N LEU A 35 15.51 -4.63 22.78
CA LEU A 35 16.25 -5.85 23.16
C LEU A 35 15.89 -6.33 24.56
N ASN A 36 15.58 -5.41 25.49
CA ASN A 36 15.04 -5.80 26.80
C ASN A 36 13.55 -6.13 26.76
N ALA A 37 12.84 -5.76 25.68
CA ALA A 37 11.59 -6.40 25.37
C ALA A 37 11.90 -7.87 25.02
N THR A 38 11.48 -8.80 25.89
CA THR A 38 11.52 -10.26 25.64
C THR A 38 10.78 -10.70 24.35
N ASN A 39 10.12 -9.75 23.68
CA ASN A 39 9.19 -9.90 22.58
C ASN A 39 9.67 -9.08 21.37
N ARG A 40 9.57 -9.63 20.15
CA ARG A 40 9.81 -8.87 18.93
C ARG A 40 8.82 -7.71 18.81
N VAL A 41 9.31 -6.49 18.60
CA VAL A 41 8.50 -5.28 18.47
C VAL A 41 8.24 -4.95 17.00
N TYR A 42 6.95 -4.88 16.64
CA TYR A 42 6.48 -4.53 15.29
C TYR A 42 5.72 -3.21 15.33
N ARG A 43 6.13 -2.25 14.50
CA ARG A 43 5.38 -1.02 14.23
C ARG A 43 4.72 -1.12 12.86
N ILE A 44 3.42 -1.33 12.86
CA ILE A 44 2.61 -1.36 11.66
C ILE A 44 2.11 0.06 11.37
N VAL A 45 2.30 0.53 10.12
CA VAL A 45 1.89 1.87 9.68
C VAL A 45 1.02 1.82 8.43
N PRO A 46 0.16 2.81 8.16
CA PRO A 46 -0.80 2.75 7.06
C PRO A 46 -0.16 2.79 5.66
N THR A 47 1.01 3.41 5.50
CA THR A 47 1.60 3.62 4.16
C THR A 47 3.11 3.39 4.12
N SER A 48 3.62 2.94 2.97
CA SER A 48 5.06 2.77 2.76
C SER A 48 5.83 4.09 2.85
N ARG A 49 5.19 5.22 2.51
CA ARG A 49 5.77 6.56 2.69
C ARG A 49 6.03 6.84 4.16
N ARG A 50 5.05 6.54 5.02
CA ARG A 50 5.17 6.69 6.46
C ARG A 50 6.19 5.73 7.05
N ARG A 51 6.24 4.48 6.58
CA ARG A 51 7.28 3.50 6.94
C ARG A 51 8.68 4.07 6.68
N LYS A 52 8.93 4.57 5.46
CA LYS A 52 10.22 5.18 5.07
C LYS A 52 10.55 6.41 5.91
N PHE A 53 9.56 7.27 6.18
CA PHE A 53 9.75 8.44 7.03
C PHE A 53 10.16 8.04 8.45
N LEU A 54 9.41 7.12 9.07
CA LEU A 54 9.65 6.69 10.45
C LEU A 54 11.00 5.99 10.61
N ILE A 55 11.38 5.12 9.67
CA ILE A 55 12.71 4.48 9.66
C ILE A 55 13.82 5.54 9.61
N ARG A 56 13.71 6.53 8.71
CA ARG A 56 14.72 7.60 8.60
C ARG A 56 14.79 8.46 9.85
N HIS A 57 13.63 8.76 10.44
CA HIS A 57 13.56 9.57 11.66
C HIS A 57 14.16 8.82 12.85
N LEU A 58 13.82 7.54 13.03
CA LEU A 58 14.39 6.70 14.08
C LEU A 58 15.88 6.42 13.88
N ALA A 59 16.35 6.28 12.65
CA ALA A 59 17.77 6.06 12.37
C ALA A 59 18.67 7.22 12.87
N GLN A 60 18.10 8.39 13.15
CA GLN A 60 18.84 9.54 13.68
C GLN A 60 19.02 9.49 15.21
N SER A 61 18.18 8.73 15.94
CA SER A 61 18.07 8.83 17.39
C SER A 61 17.99 7.48 18.13
N ALA A 62 17.52 6.43 17.48
CA ALA A 62 17.33 5.11 18.07
C ALA A 62 18.57 4.25 17.90
N LYS A 63 19.02 3.63 19.00
CA LYS A 63 20.08 2.61 18.97
C LYS A 63 19.67 1.36 18.19
N ILE A 64 18.38 1.03 18.22
CA ILE A 64 17.80 -0.16 17.59
C ILE A 64 16.46 0.24 17.00
N ILE A 65 16.26 -0.07 15.72
CA ILE A 65 15.03 0.25 15.00
C ILE A 65 14.13 -0.99 15.08
N PRO A 66 12.89 -0.88 15.63
CA PRO A 66 11.93 -1.98 15.62
C PRO A 66 11.55 -2.35 14.17
N GLN A 67 10.91 -3.50 13.97
CA GLN A 67 10.44 -3.87 12.63
C GLN A 67 9.28 -2.96 12.21
N ILE A 68 9.53 -2.04 11.27
CA ILE A 68 8.51 -1.11 10.76
C ILE A 68 8.01 -1.60 9.42
N ILE A 69 6.73 -1.96 9.35
CA ILE A 69 6.09 -2.55 8.18
C ILE A 69 4.72 -1.92 7.90
N THR A 70 4.18 -2.08 6.70
CA THR A 70 2.79 -1.68 6.41
C THR A 70 1.80 -2.74 6.86
N LEU A 71 0.51 -2.40 6.93
CA LEU A 71 -0.55 -3.36 7.24
C LEU A 71 -0.51 -4.57 6.29
N ASP A 72 -0.35 -4.34 4.99
CA ASP A 72 -0.27 -5.42 4.00
C ASP A 72 0.99 -6.28 4.15
N GLN A 73 2.13 -5.67 4.48
CA GLN A 73 3.35 -6.42 4.77
C GLN A 73 3.19 -7.28 6.02
N TRP A 74 2.51 -6.76 7.05
CA TRP A 74 2.21 -7.53 8.26
C TRP A 74 1.29 -8.71 7.97
N ILE A 75 0.24 -8.52 7.18
CA ILE A 75 -0.65 -9.60 6.73
C ILE A 75 0.16 -10.66 5.96
N ASN A 76 1.02 -10.24 5.01
CA ASN A 76 1.86 -11.15 4.24
C ASN A 76 2.85 -11.93 5.13
N GLU A 77 3.49 -11.28 6.09
CA GLU A 77 4.42 -11.93 7.02
C GLU A 77 3.71 -12.94 7.92
N LEU A 78 2.49 -12.64 8.38
CA LEU A 78 1.67 -13.58 9.15
C LEU A 78 1.21 -14.76 8.28
N SER A 79 0.77 -14.51 7.04
CA SER A 79 0.43 -15.58 6.10
C SER A 79 1.63 -16.48 5.79
N ALA A 80 2.84 -15.92 5.73
CA ALA A 80 4.06 -16.68 5.48
C ALA A 80 4.38 -17.68 6.60
N GLN A 81 3.80 -17.53 7.79
CA GLN A 81 3.93 -18.49 8.89
C GLN A 81 3.00 -19.71 8.69
N GLY A 82 3.14 -20.41 7.56
CA GLY A 82 2.48 -21.70 7.32
C GLY A 82 1.12 -21.64 6.60
N LEU A 83 0.78 -20.53 5.93
CA LEU A 83 -0.44 -20.43 5.09
C LEU A 83 -0.15 -20.17 3.60
N LEU A 84 1.04 -19.67 3.24
CA LEU A 84 1.38 -19.29 1.85
C LEU A 84 1.71 -20.46 0.92
N GLY A 85 1.67 -21.72 1.38
CA GLY A 85 1.97 -22.88 0.53
C GLY A 85 0.94 -23.14 -0.57
N GLU A 86 -0.26 -22.55 -0.51
CA GLU A 86 -1.38 -22.95 -1.37
C GLU A 86 -1.98 -21.84 -2.25
N LEU A 87 -1.57 -20.57 -2.12
CA LEU A 87 -2.26 -19.44 -2.75
C LEU A 87 -1.34 -18.50 -3.54
N THR A 88 -1.75 -18.19 -4.78
CA THR A 88 -1.07 -17.17 -5.59
C THR A 88 -1.69 -15.80 -5.31
N MET A 89 -0.92 -14.89 -4.73
CA MET A 89 -1.40 -13.54 -4.42
C MET A 89 -1.55 -12.68 -5.68
N MET A 90 -2.72 -12.06 -5.85
CA MET A 90 -2.96 -11.20 -7.00
C MET A 90 -2.36 -9.80 -6.84
N THR A 91 -1.72 -9.31 -7.89
CA THR A 91 -1.43 -7.89 -8.08
C THR A 91 -2.70 -7.12 -8.45
N GLU A 92 -2.69 -5.79 -8.27
CA GLU A 92 -3.80 -4.92 -8.69
C GLU A 92 -4.10 -5.02 -10.19
N THR A 93 -3.06 -5.16 -11.03
CA THR A 93 -3.24 -5.33 -12.47
C THR A 93 -3.93 -6.66 -12.79
N GLN A 94 -3.48 -7.76 -12.17
CA GLN A 94 -4.15 -9.06 -12.32
C GLN A 94 -5.61 -8.98 -11.86
N ARG A 95 -5.88 -8.28 -10.75
CA ARG A 95 -7.24 -8.10 -10.23
C ARG A 95 -8.14 -7.36 -11.23
N HIS A 96 -7.65 -6.27 -11.82
CA HIS A 96 -8.37 -5.57 -12.90
C HIS A 96 -8.59 -6.45 -14.14
N LEU A 97 -7.65 -7.33 -14.50
CA LEU A 97 -7.84 -8.27 -15.60
C LEU A 97 -8.91 -9.32 -15.29
N VAL A 98 -8.90 -9.89 -14.09
CA VAL A 98 -9.94 -10.84 -13.66
C VAL A 98 -11.30 -10.16 -13.57
N LEU A 99 -11.37 -8.92 -13.09
CA LEU A 99 -12.60 -8.11 -13.10
C LEU A 99 -13.09 -7.82 -14.52
N ALA A 100 -12.20 -7.47 -15.44
CA ALA A 100 -12.55 -7.26 -16.85
C ALA A 100 -13.09 -8.55 -17.48
N LYS A 101 -12.48 -9.70 -17.17
CA LYS A 101 -12.95 -11.03 -17.61
C LYS A 101 -14.32 -11.36 -17.02
N ALA A 102 -14.53 -11.13 -15.73
CA ALA A 102 -15.82 -11.33 -15.07
C ALA A 102 -16.92 -10.45 -15.68
N TRP A 103 -16.62 -9.17 -15.92
CA TRP A 103 -17.54 -8.23 -16.55
C TRP A 103 -17.91 -8.64 -17.97
N HIS A 104 -16.91 -9.05 -18.76
CA HIS A 104 -17.13 -9.52 -20.13
C HIS A 104 -17.97 -10.81 -20.16
N GLN A 105 -17.72 -11.76 -19.25
CA GLN A 105 -18.53 -12.97 -19.13
C GLN A 105 -20.00 -12.66 -18.83
N THR A 106 -20.26 -11.66 -17.97
CA THR A 106 -21.61 -11.23 -17.57
C THR A 106 -22.32 -10.44 -18.66
N THR A 107 -21.66 -9.46 -19.29
CA THR A 107 -22.33 -8.45 -20.13
C THR A 107 -22.01 -8.54 -21.61
N LYS A 108 -21.00 -9.35 -21.99
CA LYS A 108 -20.41 -9.41 -23.34
C LYS A 108 -19.83 -8.08 -23.83
N LYS A 109 -19.57 -7.12 -22.92
CA LYS A 109 -18.99 -5.80 -23.22
C LYS A 109 -17.60 -5.66 -22.62
N GLU A 110 -16.80 -4.78 -23.19
CA GLU A 110 -15.53 -4.33 -22.60
C GLU A 110 -15.80 -3.27 -21.52
N ALA A 111 -14.92 -3.21 -20.53
CA ALA A 111 -14.97 -2.24 -19.44
C ALA A 111 -13.80 -1.26 -19.53
N GLY A 112 -14.08 0.04 -19.41
CA GLY A 112 -13.04 1.06 -19.30
C GLY A 112 -12.31 1.00 -17.96
N ALA A 113 -11.07 1.49 -17.92
CA ALA A 113 -10.22 1.42 -16.73
C ALA A 113 -10.85 2.12 -15.50
N ALA A 114 -11.46 3.29 -15.68
CA ALA A 114 -12.12 4.02 -14.58
C ALA A 114 -13.27 3.20 -13.96
N PHE A 115 -14.09 2.57 -14.81
CA PHE A 115 -15.18 1.72 -14.36
C PHE A 115 -14.67 0.47 -13.62
N LEU A 116 -13.59 -0.16 -14.11
CA LEU A 116 -12.97 -1.28 -13.39
C LEU A 116 -12.43 -0.87 -12.02
N THR A 117 -11.85 0.32 -11.90
CA THR A 117 -11.40 0.85 -10.60
C THR A 117 -12.57 1.08 -9.64
N ASP A 118 -13.70 1.60 -10.13
CA ASP A 118 -14.90 1.80 -9.32
C ASP A 118 -15.52 0.47 -8.88
N ILE A 119 -15.66 -0.49 -9.80
CA ILE A 119 -16.13 -1.84 -9.47
C ILE A 119 -15.19 -2.53 -8.49
N ASP A 120 -13.87 -2.43 -8.68
CA ASP A 120 -12.88 -3.03 -7.80
C ASP A 120 -13.01 -2.52 -6.36
N ARG A 121 -13.26 -1.21 -6.19
CA ARG A 121 -13.55 -0.64 -4.88
C ARG A 121 -14.84 -1.24 -4.30
N ILE A 122 -15.93 -1.23 -5.07
CA ILE A 122 -17.23 -1.74 -4.62
C ILE A 122 -17.15 -3.20 -4.20
N PHE A 123 -16.47 -4.04 -4.99
CA PHE A 123 -16.32 -5.47 -4.69
C PHE A 123 -15.46 -5.71 -3.46
N ARG A 124 -14.39 -4.92 -3.27
CA ARG A 124 -13.59 -4.98 -2.04
C ARG A 124 -14.40 -4.56 -0.82
N ASP A 125 -15.29 -3.59 -0.94
CA ASP A 125 -16.17 -3.18 0.16
C ASP A 125 -17.13 -4.32 0.52
N PHE A 126 -17.82 -4.92 -0.47
CA PHE A 126 -18.70 -6.08 -0.26
C PHE A 126 -17.98 -7.26 0.40
N LEU A 127 -16.82 -7.64 -0.13
CA LEU A 127 -16.00 -8.70 0.47
C LEU A 127 -15.53 -8.32 1.88
N GLY A 128 -15.16 -7.05 2.09
CA GLY A 128 -14.73 -6.49 3.37
C GLY A 128 -15.81 -6.51 4.45
N THR A 129 -17.08 -6.48 4.05
CA THR A 129 -18.24 -6.56 4.95
C THR A 129 -18.90 -7.95 4.97
N ASN A 130 -18.39 -8.91 4.20
CA ASN A 130 -19.04 -10.22 3.97
C ASN A 130 -20.50 -10.07 3.50
N SER A 131 -20.74 -9.10 2.62
CA SER A 131 -22.05 -8.84 2.01
C SER A 131 -21.97 -9.03 0.49
N PHE A 132 -23.14 -9.05 -0.14
CA PHE A 132 -23.28 -9.25 -1.58
C PHE A 132 -24.01 -8.06 -2.21
N PRO A 133 -23.75 -7.77 -3.51
CA PRO A 133 -24.61 -6.86 -4.26
C PRO A 133 -26.05 -7.36 -4.23
N ASP A 134 -27.00 -6.44 -4.30
CA ASP A 134 -28.43 -6.77 -4.39
C ASP A 134 -28.77 -7.19 -5.83
N GLU A 135 -29.15 -8.46 -6.02
CA GLU A 135 -29.51 -9.02 -7.32
C GLU A 135 -30.68 -8.26 -7.98
N THR A 136 -31.62 -7.75 -7.17
CA THR A 136 -32.82 -7.09 -7.68
C THR A 136 -32.56 -5.65 -8.13
N LYS A 137 -31.58 -4.98 -7.51
CA LYS A 137 -31.23 -3.59 -7.84
C LYS A 137 -30.27 -3.52 -9.02
N ASP A 138 -29.22 -4.35 -9.00
CA ASP A 138 -28.18 -4.32 -10.02
C ASP A 138 -27.78 -5.74 -10.47
N PRO A 139 -28.62 -6.41 -11.28
CA PRO A 139 -28.39 -7.79 -11.71
C PRO A 139 -27.05 -8.00 -12.42
N ALA A 140 -26.58 -7.00 -13.17
CA ALA A 140 -25.30 -7.05 -13.88
C ALA A 140 -24.11 -7.01 -12.90
N ILE A 141 -24.17 -6.17 -11.87
CA ILE A 141 -23.12 -6.06 -10.84
C ILE A 141 -23.10 -7.32 -9.98
N PHE A 142 -24.28 -7.82 -9.59
CA PHE A 142 -24.41 -9.09 -8.86
C PHE A 142 -23.80 -10.28 -9.62
N ASN A 143 -24.18 -10.46 -10.89
CA ASN A 143 -23.64 -11.54 -11.70
C ASN A 143 -22.13 -11.38 -11.98
N CYS A 144 -21.66 -10.14 -12.17
CA CYS A 144 -20.22 -9.85 -12.26
C CYS A 144 -19.48 -10.23 -10.98
N PHE A 145 -20.03 -9.95 -9.80
CA PHE A 145 -19.44 -10.31 -8.51
C PHE A 145 -19.35 -11.83 -8.33
N LYS A 146 -20.42 -12.54 -8.67
CA LYS A 146 -20.44 -14.00 -8.63
C LYS A 146 -19.40 -14.63 -9.57
N ASN A 147 -19.29 -14.11 -10.80
CA ASN A 147 -18.28 -14.56 -11.76
C ASN A 147 -16.85 -14.22 -11.30
N TYR A 148 -16.64 -13.06 -10.69
CA TYR A 148 -15.35 -12.67 -10.11
C TYR A 148 -14.91 -13.67 -9.02
N ILE A 149 -15.77 -13.99 -8.05
CA ILE A 149 -15.46 -14.97 -7.00
C ILE A 149 -15.19 -16.36 -7.60
N ALA A 150 -15.94 -16.78 -8.61
CA ALA A 150 -15.73 -18.06 -9.28
C ALA A 150 -14.37 -18.12 -9.99
N LEU A 151 -13.97 -17.02 -10.65
CA LEU A 151 -12.67 -16.91 -11.33
C LEU A 151 -11.51 -16.98 -10.32
N LEU A 152 -11.60 -16.27 -9.20
CA LEU A 152 -10.58 -16.33 -8.13
C LEU A 152 -10.33 -17.78 -7.69
N LYS A 153 -11.40 -18.54 -7.46
CA LYS A 153 -11.29 -19.95 -7.07
C LYS A 153 -10.72 -20.83 -8.18
N SER A 154 -11.18 -20.65 -9.41
CA SER A 154 -10.75 -21.51 -10.54
C SER A 154 -9.30 -21.30 -10.94
N GLU A 155 -8.77 -20.09 -10.75
CA GLU A 155 -7.40 -19.72 -11.12
C GLU A 155 -6.43 -19.79 -9.92
N ASN A 156 -6.87 -20.35 -8.79
CA ASN A 156 -6.14 -20.43 -7.52
C ASN A 156 -5.52 -19.09 -7.07
N PHE A 157 -6.26 -18.01 -7.30
CA PHE A 157 -5.86 -16.67 -6.93
C PHE A 157 -6.49 -16.26 -5.60
N ALA A 158 -5.68 -15.66 -4.73
CA ALA A 158 -6.16 -14.96 -3.54
C ALA A 158 -6.00 -13.45 -3.75
N ASP A 159 -7.11 -12.73 -3.61
CA ASP A 159 -7.03 -11.30 -3.36
C ASP A 159 -6.76 -11.02 -1.87
N ARG A 160 -6.52 -9.75 -1.56
CA ARG A 160 -6.20 -9.32 -0.19
C ARG A 160 -7.28 -9.73 0.83
N ASN A 161 -8.56 -9.59 0.48
CA ASN A 161 -9.65 -9.90 1.41
C ASN A 161 -9.77 -11.41 1.65
N THR A 162 -9.52 -12.20 0.61
CA THR A 162 -9.42 -13.66 0.70
C THR A 162 -8.28 -14.05 1.64
N GLN A 163 -7.09 -13.45 1.47
CA GLN A 163 -5.94 -13.68 2.34
C GLN A 163 -6.24 -13.35 3.81
N VAL A 164 -6.85 -12.19 4.07
CA VAL A 164 -7.23 -11.76 5.42
C VAL A 164 -8.25 -12.73 6.04
N THR A 165 -9.21 -13.22 5.24
CA THR A 165 -10.23 -14.18 5.70
C THR A 165 -9.60 -15.52 6.06
N ILE A 166 -8.73 -16.06 5.19
CA ILE A 166 -8.02 -17.32 5.44
C ILE A 166 -7.13 -17.21 6.68
N LEU A 167 -6.41 -16.09 6.81
CA LEU A 167 -5.58 -15.82 7.98
C LEU A 167 -6.42 -15.72 9.27
N HIS A 168 -7.55 -15.01 9.23
CA HIS A 168 -8.49 -14.92 10.34
C HIS A 168 -8.99 -16.30 10.77
N ASP A 169 -9.44 -17.13 9.83
CA ASP A 169 -10.00 -18.44 10.11
C ASP A 169 -8.95 -19.43 10.62
N ALA A 170 -7.73 -19.35 10.09
CA ALA A 170 -6.60 -20.14 10.59
C ALA A 170 -6.28 -19.78 12.05
N LEU A 171 -6.19 -18.49 12.38
CA LEU A 171 -5.97 -18.03 13.76
C LEU A 171 -7.09 -18.50 14.70
N ALA A 172 -8.36 -18.39 14.27
CA ALA A 172 -9.51 -18.85 15.06
C ALA A 172 -9.46 -20.36 15.35
N LYS A 173 -8.91 -21.16 14.42
CA LYS A 173 -8.71 -22.62 14.57
C LYS A 173 -7.38 -23.00 15.23
N ASN A 174 -6.60 -22.03 15.72
CA ASN A 174 -5.24 -22.22 16.25
C ASN A 174 -4.25 -22.84 15.24
N GLN A 175 -4.37 -22.49 13.96
CA GLN A 175 -3.53 -22.96 12.85
C GLN A 175 -2.66 -21.83 12.28
N GLY A 176 -1.74 -22.19 11.36
CA GLY A 176 -0.85 -21.22 10.70
C GLY A 176 0.01 -20.43 11.71
N PRO A 177 -0.09 -19.10 11.76
CA PRO A 177 0.78 -18.26 12.60
C PRO A 177 0.58 -18.43 14.10
N THR A 178 -0.46 -19.13 14.57
CA THR A 178 -0.77 -19.22 16.01
C THR A 178 0.40 -19.73 16.86
N ASN A 179 1.13 -20.75 16.41
CA ASN A 179 2.27 -21.27 17.16
C ASN A 179 3.39 -20.23 17.26
N TRP A 180 3.70 -19.56 16.15
CA TRP A 180 4.69 -18.49 16.13
C TRP A 180 4.30 -17.34 17.06
N LEU A 181 3.04 -16.92 17.07
CA LEU A 181 2.53 -15.88 17.97
C LEU A 181 2.67 -16.28 19.44
N LYS A 182 2.33 -17.53 19.79
CA LYS A 182 2.45 -18.04 21.18
C LYS A 182 3.90 -18.16 21.65
N THR A 183 4.82 -18.57 20.76
CA THR A 183 6.23 -18.77 21.09
C THR A 183 7.02 -17.47 21.11
N GLN A 184 6.86 -16.62 20.09
CA GLN A 184 7.63 -15.38 19.96
C GLN A 184 7.01 -14.21 20.72
N LYS A 185 5.74 -14.33 21.10
CA LYS A 185 4.95 -13.33 21.84
C LYS A 185 5.16 -11.90 21.31
N PRO A 186 5.07 -11.65 19.99
CA PRO A 186 5.38 -10.35 19.43
C PRO A 186 4.47 -9.26 20.03
N TRP A 187 5.01 -8.06 20.12
CA TRP A 187 4.24 -6.86 20.48
C TRP A 187 3.95 -6.05 19.22
N PHE A 188 2.67 -5.96 18.86
CA PHE A 188 2.21 -5.25 17.67
C PHE A 188 1.69 -3.87 18.04
N LEU A 189 2.26 -2.85 17.41
CA LEU A 189 1.83 -1.47 17.53
C LEU A 189 1.35 -0.98 16.17
N LEU A 190 0.04 -0.83 16.00
CA LEU A 190 -0.57 -0.29 14.79
C LEU A 190 -0.75 1.21 14.98
N GLU A 191 0.01 2.02 14.25
CA GLU A 191 0.11 3.46 14.46
C GLU A 191 -0.26 4.28 13.23
N GLY A 192 -1.08 5.31 13.47
CA GLY A 192 -1.36 6.33 12.47
C GLY A 192 -2.58 6.01 11.60
N PHE A 193 -3.39 5.04 12.02
CA PHE A 193 -4.61 4.63 11.33
C PHE A 193 -5.78 5.48 11.80
N HIS A 194 -6.66 5.82 10.87
CA HIS A 194 -7.92 6.52 11.16
C HIS A 194 -9.13 5.74 10.66
N LEU A 195 -8.89 4.61 9.99
CA LEU A 195 -9.89 3.72 9.43
C LEU A 195 -9.26 2.32 9.33
N PHE A 196 -10.07 1.31 9.65
CA PHE A 196 -9.84 -0.08 9.31
C PHE A 196 -11.09 -0.64 8.64
N GLN A 197 -10.91 -1.51 7.67
CA GLN A 197 -12.00 -2.28 7.09
C GLN A 197 -12.51 -3.31 8.11
N PRO A 198 -13.79 -3.74 8.04
CA PRO A 198 -14.34 -4.69 9.01
C PRO A 198 -13.57 -6.02 9.08
N LEU A 199 -13.09 -6.55 7.95
CA LEU A 199 -12.21 -7.73 7.94
C LEU A 199 -10.88 -7.50 8.67
N GLU A 200 -10.31 -6.30 8.58
CA GLU A 200 -9.06 -5.95 9.27
C GLU A 200 -9.28 -5.88 10.79
N LEU A 201 -10.42 -5.33 11.22
CA LEU A 201 -10.81 -5.31 12.63
C LEU A 201 -10.97 -6.73 13.18
N LYS A 202 -11.63 -7.63 12.42
CA LYS A 202 -11.72 -9.06 12.76
C LYS A 202 -10.35 -9.73 12.86
N LEU A 203 -9.45 -9.46 11.92
CA LEU A 203 -8.09 -10.01 11.97
C LEU A 203 -7.33 -9.52 13.21
N ILE A 204 -7.36 -8.21 13.49
CA ILE A 204 -6.74 -7.61 14.68
C ILE A 204 -7.31 -8.25 15.95
N GLN A 205 -8.63 -8.44 16.01
CA GLN A 205 -9.30 -9.14 17.10
C GLN A 205 -8.68 -10.52 17.32
N GLN A 206 -8.58 -11.36 16.28
CA GLN A 206 -8.02 -12.71 16.40
C GLN A 206 -6.54 -12.69 16.80
N VAL A 207 -5.73 -11.82 16.21
CA VAL A 207 -4.31 -11.70 16.59
C VAL A 207 -4.16 -11.30 18.06
N SER A 208 -5.00 -10.41 18.56
CA SER A 208 -4.93 -9.92 19.95
C SER A 208 -5.22 -10.99 21.02
N ARG A 209 -5.79 -12.15 20.62
CA ARG A 209 -5.97 -13.32 21.49
C ARG A 209 -4.67 -14.09 21.72
N HIS A 210 -3.68 -13.92 20.84
CA HIS A 210 -2.41 -14.65 20.87
C HIS A 210 -1.19 -13.76 21.09
N ALA A 211 -1.33 -12.45 20.89
CA ALA A 211 -0.27 -11.46 21.03
C ALA A 211 -0.80 -10.16 21.66
N ASP A 212 0.12 -9.30 22.10
CA ASP A 212 -0.23 -7.98 22.60
C ASP A 212 -0.31 -6.98 21.45
N VAL A 213 -1.44 -6.30 21.37
CA VAL A 213 -1.76 -5.37 20.29
C VAL A 213 -2.13 -4.01 20.88
N VAL A 214 -1.48 -2.96 20.38
CA VAL A 214 -1.83 -1.57 20.67
C VAL A 214 -2.27 -0.90 19.37
N LEU A 215 -3.50 -0.37 19.36
CA LEU A 215 -4.03 0.44 18.27
C LEU A 215 -3.90 1.92 18.64
N TRP A 216 -3.02 2.65 17.96
CA TRP A 216 -2.93 4.09 18.03
C TRP A 216 -3.73 4.71 16.90
N LEU A 217 -4.99 5.05 17.21
CA LEU A 217 -5.98 5.58 16.29
C LEU A 217 -5.91 7.11 16.25
N VAL A 218 -5.72 7.65 15.06
CA VAL A 218 -5.68 9.09 14.82
C VAL A 218 -7.11 9.61 14.71
N ALA A 219 -7.55 10.29 15.76
CA ALA A 219 -8.81 10.99 15.82
C ALA A 219 -8.56 12.47 16.14
N ASN A 220 -9.14 13.37 15.36
CA ASN A 220 -9.55 14.67 15.88
C ASN A 220 -11.03 14.49 16.20
N LEU A 221 -11.43 14.66 17.47
CA LEU A 221 -12.79 14.35 17.95
C LEU A 221 -13.89 15.05 17.14
N ASP A 222 -13.55 16.16 16.50
CA ASP A 222 -14.47 17.01 15.73
C ASP A 222 -14.40 16.77 14.19
N ALA A 223 -13.56 15.87 13.69
CA ALA A 223 -13.36 15.68 12.25
C ALA A 223 -14.03 14.39 11.74
N ALA A 224 -14.36 14.31 10.45
CA ALA A 224 -14.91 13.09 9.82
C ALA A 224 -14.21 11.76 10.17
N PRO A 225 -12.87 11.69 10.40
CA PRO A 225 -12.21 10.47 10.86
C PRO A 225 -12.62 10.00 12.27
N ALA A 226 -13.23 10.86 13.10
CA ALA A 226 -13.72 10.53 14.42
C ALA A 226 -14.77 9.41 14.37
N HIS A 227 -15.71 9.47 13.42
CA HIS A 227 -16.71 8.43 13.24
C HIS A 227 -16.08 7.07 12.92
N ASN A 228 -15.06 7.05 12.05
CA ASN A 228 -14.36 5.80 11.70
C ASN A 228 -13.62 5.19 12.91
N VAL A 229 -12.99 6.03 13.73
CA VAL A 229 -12.32 5.60 14.95
C VAL A 229 -13.34 5.10 15.97
N GLN A 230 -14.47 5.80 16.11
CA GLN A 230 -15.55 5.43 17.01
C GLN A 230 -16.18 4.08 16.61
N ASN A 231 -16.46 3.86 15.33
CA ASN A 231 -16.95 2.58 14.81
C ASN A 231 -15.99 1.42 15.12
N ALA A 232 -14.67 1.65 15.04
CA ALA A 232 -13.69 0.62 15.39
C ALA A 232 -13.72 0.29 16.89
N ILE A 233 -13.90 1.30 17.75
CA ILE A 233 -14.02 1.11 19.20
C ILE A 233 -15.29 0.35 19.54
N GLU A 234 -16.44 0.79 19.03
CA GLU A 234 -17.74 0.13 19.23
C GLU A 234 -17.70 -1.33 18.78
N TYR A 235 -17.02 -1.61 17.66
CA TYR A 235 -16.77 -2.99 17.24
C TYR A 235 -16.02 -3.78 18.31
N PHE A 236 -14.87 -3.32 18.81
CA PHE A 236 -14.08 -4.07 19.79
C PHE A 236 -14.72 -4.18 21.18
N GLU A 237 -15.52 -3.20 21.57
CA GLU A 237 -16.38 -3.25 22.76
C GLU A 237 -17.46 -4.32 22.61
N SER A 238 -18.16 -4.36 21.47
CA SER A 238 -19.24 -5.33 21.20
C SER A 238 -18.78 -6.79 21.25
N VAL A 239 -17.51 -7.06 20.92
CA VAL A 239 -16.92 -8.41 20.92
C VAL A 239 -16.05 -8.70 22.15
N SER A 240 -16.14 -7.86 23.20
CA SER A 240 -15.44 -7.98 24.49
C SER A 240 -13.94 -8.28 24.38
N THR A 241 -13.29 -7.77 23.34
CA THR A 241 -11.86 -8.01 23.08
C THR A 241 -11.01 -6.85 23.60
N LEU A 242 -11.62 -5.69 23.79
CA LEU A 242 -10.98 -4.49 24.31
C LEU A 242 -10.58 -4.67 25.78
N ALA A 243 -9.28 -4.55 26.05
CA ALA A 243 -8.77 -4.60 27.42
C ALA A 243 -8.67 -3.21 28.07
N SER A 244 -8.45 -2.16 27.28
CA SER A 244 -8.40 -0.77 27.75
C SER A 244 -8.57 0.21 26.58
N LEU A 245 -9.23 1.33 26.85
CA LEU A 245 -9.34 2.49 25.98
C LEU A 245 -8.71 3.70 26.68
N GLU A 246 -7.78 4.35 26.00
CA GLU A 246 -7.04 5.51 26.52
C GLU A 246 -7.15 6.68 25.56
N ASP A 247 -7.11 7.89 26.10
CA ASP A 247 -7.17 9.14 25.34
C ASP A 247 -5.86 9.94 25.47
N TYR A 248 -5.29 10.37 24.35
CA TYR A 248 -4.09 11.20 24.32
C TYR A 248 -4.21 12.36 23.33
N PHE A 249 -4.65 13.50 23.86
CA PHE A 249 -4.89 14.73 23.11
C PHE A 249 -4.03 15.88 23.64
N PRO A 250 -2.71 15.88 23.39
CA PRO A 250 -1.88 17.02 23.77
C PRO A 250 -2.36 18.30 23.07
N PRO A 251 -2.29 19.46 23.76
CA PRO A 251 -2.69 20.74 23.17
C PRO A 251 -1.80 21.04 21.96
N LYS A 252 -2.41 21.43 20.83
CA LYS A 252 -1.70 21.87 19.63
C LYS A 252 -1.55 23.41 19.69
N PRO A 253 -0.35 23.97 19.90
CA PRO A 253 -0.17 25.41 20.11
C PRO A 253 -0.22 26.26 18.82
N ASN A 254 -0.58 25.69 17.66
CA ASN A 254 -0.52 26.40 16.38
C ASN A 254 -1.88 27.02 15.98
N PRO A 255 -1.91 28.29 15.51
CA PRO A 255 -3.11 28.95 14.98
C PRO A 255 -3.95 28.12 13.98
N ILE A 256 -3.32 27.30 13.13
CA ILE A 256 -4.04 26.42 12.18
C ILE A 256 -4.81 25.32 12.92
N ALA A 257 -4.25 24.79 14.00
CA ALA A 257 -4.93 23.79 14.82
C ALA A 257 -6.11 24.42 15.58
N ALA A 258 -5.97 25.66 16.04
CA ALA A 258 -7.06 26.41 16.65
C ALA A 258 -8.20 26.70 15.65
N LEU A 259 -7.86 27.11 14.41
CA LEU A 259 -8.83 27.27 13.33
C LEU A 259 -9.54 25.95 12.98
N GLY A 260 -8.79 24.85 12.90
CA GLY A 260 -9.36 23.52 12.66
C GLY A 260 -10.38 23.14 13.73
N ASN A 261 -10.06 23.37 15.01
CA ASN A 261 -11.00 23.10 16.10
C ASN A 261 -12.26 23.99 15.98
N GLN A 262 -12.16 25.25 15.58
CA GLN A 262 -13.34 26.11 15.39
C GLN A 262 -14.22 25.70 14.21
N LEU A 263 -13.60 25.32 13.07
CA LEU A 263 -14.35 25.02 11.84
C LEU A 263 -15.12 23.70 11.89
N PHE A 264 -14.69 22.76 12.74
CA PHE A 264 -15.20 21.40 12.73
C PHE A 264 -15.95 20.99 14.02
N GLN A 265 -16.08 21.85 15.02
CA GLN A 265 -16.89 21.57 16.22
C GLN A 265 -18.36 21.26 15.86
N GLU A 266 -18.82 20.04 16.10
CA GLU A 266 -20.23 19.65 15.90
C GLU A 266 -21.16 20.21 17.00
N THR A 267 -20.65 20.42 18.21
CA THR A 267 -21.42 20.96 19.35
C THR A 267 -20.54 21.82 20.26
N GLY A 268 -20.42 23.11 19.93
CA GLY A 268 -19.74 24.10 20.77
C GLY A 268 -20.27 25.50 20.47
N PRO A 269 -20.24 26.46 21.43
CA PRO A 269 -20.59 27.83 21.13
C PRO A 269 -19.65 28.34 20.04
N ILE A 270 -20.23 29.01 19.03
CA ILE A 270 -19.46 29.69 17.99
C ILE A 270 -18.55 30.69 18.71
N HIS A 271 -17.27 30.37 18.81
CA HIS A 271 -16.29 31.30 19.35
C HIS A 271 -16.06 32.41 18.33
N ASP A 272 -15.82 33.63 18.82
CA ASP A 272 -15.45 34.77 17.99
C ASP A 272 -14.31 34.41 17.01
N PRO A 273 -14.31 34.97 15.79
CA PRO A 273 -13.31 34.65 14.79
C PRO A 273 -11.91 34.89 15.35
N ILE A 274 -11.08 33.85 15.37
CA ILE A 274 -9.68 34.02 15.75
C ILE A 274 -9.05 34.93 14.70
N ASN A 275 -8.56 36.08 15.15
CA ASN A 275 -7.66 36.91 14.37
C ASN A 275 -6.30 36.18 14.28
N ALA A 276 -6.26 35.13 13.46
CA ALA A 276 -5.12 34.23 13.35
C ALA A 276 -4.03 34.91 12.52
N ALA A 277 -3.11 35.59 13.20
CA ALA A 277 -1.91 36.13 12.57
C ALA A 277 -1.24 35.04 11.71
N GLY A 278 -1.09 35.31 10.41
CA GLY A 278 -0.48 34.39 9.44
C GLY A 278 -1.43 33.65 8.50
N LEU A 279 -2.76 33.76 8.65
CA LEU A 279 -3.73 33.28 7.66
C LEU A 279 -4.07 34.38 6.64
N GLN A 280 -4.02 34.04 5.35
CA GLN A 280 -4.40 34.92 4.25
C GLN A 280 -5.43 34.23 3.36
N VAL A 281 -6.50 34.96 3.01
CA VAL A 281 -7.56 34.47 2.12
C VAL A 281 -7.53 35.24 0.82
N PHE A 282 -7.45 34.52 -0.30
CA PHE A 282 -7.48 35.09 -1.65
C PHE A 282 -8.77 34.69 -2.36
N LYS A 283 -9.61 35.66 -2.71
CA LYS A 283 -10.80 35.41 -3.54
C LYS A 283 -10.42 35.57 -5.01
N CYS A 284 -10.62 34.53 -5.80
CA CYS A 284 -10.31 34.51 -7.22
C CYS A 284 -11.58 34.24 -8.05
N GLY A 285 -11.64 34.77 -9.27
CA GLY A 285 -12.81 34.62 -10.16
C GLY A 285 -12.92 33.25 -10.84
N SER A 286 -11.87 32.43 -10.80
CA SER A 286 -11.84 31.09 -11.37
C SER A 286 -10.74 30.23 -10.71
N ALA A 287 -10.83 28.90 -10.88
CA ALA A 287 -9.80 27.97 -10.41
C ALA A 287 -8.42 28.22 -11.06
N LEU A 288 -8.39 28.62 -12.34
CA LEU A 288 -7.15 29.02 -13.01
C LEU A 288 -6.54 30.26 -12.36
N ALA A 289 -7.35 31.30 -12.13
CA ALA A 289 -6.91 32.54 -11.49
C ALA A 289 -6.41 32.29 -10.05
N GLU A 290 -7.02 31.33 -9.34
CA GLU A 290 -6.58 30.89 -8.02
C GLU A 290 -5.19 30.26 -8.05
N VAL A 291 -4.94 29.31 -8.95
CA VAL A 291 -3.62 28.66 -9.09
C VAL A 291 -2.57 29.69 -9.53
N GLU A 292 -2.90 30.61 -10.44
CA GLU A 292 -2.00 31.69 -10.86
C GLU A 292 -1.73 32.71 -9.75
N ALA A 293 -2.72 33.01 -8.91
CA ALA A 293 -2.53 33.84 -7.72
C ALA A 293 -1.60 33.16 -6.70
N LEU A 294 -1.79 31.86 -6.47
CA LEU A 294 -0.91 31.05 -5.63
C LEU A 294 0.53 31.07 -6.14
N VAL A 295 0.74 30.85 -7.44
CA VAL A 295 2.08 30.92 -8.06
C VAL A 295 2.72 32.31 -7.89
N ARG A 296 1.95 33.39 -8.10
CA ARG A 296 2.44 34.76 -7.88
C ARG A 296 2.80 34.98 -6.42
N TRP A 297 2.01 34.46 -5.49
CA TRP A 297 2.28 34.55 -4.07
C TRP A 297 3.55 33.78 -3.70
N LEU A 298 3.73 32.56 -4.22
CA LEU A 298 4.93 31.74 -4.00
C LEU A 298 6.18 32.44 -4.53
N LYS A 299 6.14 33.01 -5.74
CA LYS A 299 7.30 33.74 -6.29
C LYS A 299 7.68 35.00 -5.50
N ARG A 300 6.73 35.63 -4.82
CA ARG A 300 6.97 36.84 -4.01
C ARG A 300 7.44 36.52 -2.60
N ASN A 301 6.93 35.44 -2.00
CA ASN A 301 7.08 35.16 -0.58
C ASN A 301 7.98 33.94 -0.28
N ALA A 302 8.16 33.02 -1.23
CA ALA A 302 9.11 31.92 -1.08
C ALA A 302 10.49 32.37 -1.59
N PRO A 303 11.58 32.14 -0.84
CA PRO A 303 12.93 32.38 -1.32
C PRO A 303 13.20 31.59 -2.60
N LEU A 304 14.00 32.15 -3.52
CA LEU A 304 14.32 31.57 -4.84
C LEU A 304 15.11 30.24 -4.79
N ASP A 305 15.36 29.69 -3.60
CA ASP A 305 16.06 28.42 -3.43
C ASP A 305 15.08 27.22 -3.42
N ASN A 306 15.42 26.20 -4.22
CA ASN A 306 14.72 24.92 -4.29
C ASN A 306 14.59 24.22 -2.92
N ALA A 307 15.48 24.51 -1.96
CA ALA A 307 15.42 23.97 -0.60
C ALA A 307 14.17 24.46 0.17
N GLU A 308 13.72 25.68 -0.07
CA GLU A 308 12.60 26.30 0.67
C GLU A 308 11.24 25.85 0.13
N PHE A 309 11.11 25.58 -1.18
CA PHE A 309 9.89 25.01 -1.75
C PHE A 309 9.51 23.66 -1.13
N ARG A 310 10.47 22.88 -0.60
CA ARG A 310 10.20 21.61 0.09
C ARG A 310 9.45 21.77 1.42
N LYS A 311 9.46 22.97 2.01
CA LYS A 311 8.74 23.27 3.25
C LYS A 311 7.30 23.70 3.01
N ILE A 312 6.91 23.90 1.75
CA ILE A 312 5.58 24.38 1.36
C ILE A 312 4.74 23.18 0.93
N ALA A 313 3.54 23.06 1.49
CA ALA A 313 2.53 22.10 1.07
C ALA A 313 1.34 22.84 0.48
N VAL A 314 0.93 22.43 -0.73
CA VAL A 314 -0.31 22.90 -1.36
C VAL A 314 -1.31 21.76 -1.31
N VAL A 315 -2.43 21.97 -0.62
CA VAL A 315 -3.53 21.00 -0.51
C VAL A 315 -4.62 21.42 -1.48
N ILE A 316 -5.00 20.51 -2.37
CA ILE A 316 -6.05 20.74 -3.37
C ILE A 316 -7.21 19.75 -3.16
N PRO A 317 -8.45 20.14 -3.48
CA PRO A 317 -9.63 19.30 -3.26
C PRO A 317 -9.73 18.08 -4.20
N GLY A 318 -8.89 17.97 -5.24
CA GLY A 318 -8.84 16.83 -6.16
C GLY A 318 -8.68 17.23 -7.61
N ASP A 319 -9.06 16.36 -8.56
CA ASP A 319 -9.20 16.76 -9.96
C ASP A 319 -10.46 17.64 -10.14
N PRO A 320 -10.42 18.69 -10.98
CA PRO A 320 -9.43 18.98 -12.03
C PRO A 320 -8.20 19.81 -11.60
N TYR A 321 -8.08 20.22 -10.32
CA TYR A 321 -6.96 21.06 -9.87
C TYR A 321 -5.59 20.40 -10.11
N GLY A 322 -5.50 19.07 -10.11
CA GLY A 322 -4.24 18.37 -10.36
C GLY A 322 -3.62 18.68 -11.73
N SER A 323 -4.43 18.72 -12.80
CA SER A 323 -3.97 19.06 -14.16
C SER A 323 -3.61 20.53 -14.26
N LEU A 324 -4.44 21.40 -13.67
CA LEU A 324 -4.24 22.85 -13.61
C LEU A 324 -2.95 23.23 -12.90
N VAL A 325 -2.71 22.67 -11.71
CA VAL A 325 -1.47 22.87 -10.95
C VAL A 325 -0.27 22.39 -11.77
N ARG A 326 -0.37 21.22 -12.42
CA ARG A 326 0.72 20.70 -13.25
C ARG A 326 1.09 21.66 -14.38
N GLU A 327 0.10 22.15 -15.12
CA GLU A 327 0.32 23.09 -16.21
C GLU A 327 0.92 24.41 -15.70
N VAL A 328 0.26 25.06 -14.75
CA VAL A 328 0.62 26.41 -14.30
C VAL A 328 1.95 26.43 -13.55
N PHE A 329 2.23 25.43 -12.70
CA PHE A 329 3.49 25.35 -11.97
C PHE A 329 4.66 25.06 -12.92
N THR A 330 4.48 24.16 -13.88
CA THR A 330 5.51 23.84 -14.89
C THR A 330 5.81 25.06 -15.75
N ARG A 331 4.78 25.72 -16.29
CA ARG A 331 4.93 26.96 -17.08
C ARG A 331 5.62 28.08 -16.29
N SER A 332 5.43 28.09 -14.97
CA SER A 332 5.97 29.10 -14.08
C SER A 332 7.34 28.77 -13.49
N GLY A 333 7.89 27.59 -13.80
CA GLY A 333 9.19 27.14 -13.30
C GLY A 333 9.22 26.80 -11.81
N ILE A 334 8.07 26.56 -11.18
CA ILE A 334 8.03 26.17 -9.75
C ILE A 334 8.25 24.67 -9.66
N PRO A 335 9.27 24.19 -8.93
CA PRO A 335 9.46 22.76 -8.70
C PRO A 335 8.36 22.23 -7.78
N PHE A 336 7.69 21.14 -8.18
CA PHE A 336 6.63 20.54 -7.38
C PHE A 336 6.60 19.03 -7.52
N ASN A 337 5.91 18.38 -6.57
CA ASN A 337 5.60 16.96 -6.63
C ASN A 337 4.15 16.75 -6.19
N LEU A 338 3.30 16.25 -7.11
CA LEU A 338 1.91 15.92 -6.79
C LEU A 338 1.87 14.63 -5.97
N ALA A 339 1.56 14.77 -4.68
CA ALA A 339 1.34 13.63 -3.80
C ALA A 339 0.21 12.74 -4.34
N GLY A 340 0.41 11.43 -4.36
CA GLY A 340 -0.58 10.45 -4.84
C GLY A 340 -0.64 10.25 -6.35
N LYS A 341 0.00 11.11 -7.16
CA LYS A 341 0.13 10.96 -8.63
C LYS A 341 1.59 10.92 -9.10
N GLY A 342 2.47 10.38 -8.26
CA GLY A 342 3.79 9.98 -8.75
C GLY A 342 3.61 8.89 -9.79
N PHE A 343 4.43 8.87 -10.86
CA PHE A 343 4.48 7.73 -11.75
C PHE A 343 4.69 6.48 -10.92
N GLN A 344 3.67 5.62 -10.85
CA GLN A 344 3.79 4.31 -10.22
C GLN A 344 4.73 3.49 -11.09
N LEU A 345 6.03 3.61 -10.81
CA LEU A 345 7.07 2.91 -11.56
C LEU A 345 6.77 1.41 -11.63
N ALA A 346 6.27 0.83 -10.53
CA ALA A 346 5.83 -0.56 -10.47
C ALA A 346 4.73 -0.92 -11.49
N GLU A 347 3.80 -0.01 -11.76
CA GLU A 347 2.72 -0.21 -12.73
C GLU A 347 3.14 0.13 -14.16
N SER A 348 4.32 0.70 -14.35
CA SER A 348 4.83 0.99 -15.68
C SER A 348 5.06 -0.31 -16.44
N ARG A 349 4.70 -0.32 -17.74
CA ARG A 349 4.84 -1.49 -18.59
C ARG A 349 6.27 -2.09 -18.57
N PRO A 350 7.35 -1.31 -18.61
CA PRO A 350 8.71 -1.86 -18.52
C PRO A 350 8.99 -2.57 -17.20
N VAL A 351 8.58 -1.98 -16.07
CA VAL A 351 8.83 -2.58 -14.75
C VAL A 351 7.99 -3.85 -14.54
N ARG A 352 6.77 -3.92 -15.07
CA ARG A 352 5.98 -5.16 -15.05
C ARG A 352 6.61 -6.30 -15.84
N VAL A 353 7.21 -6.00 -17.00
CA VAL A 353 7.94 -7.03 -17.77
C VAL A 353 9.16 -7.50 -16.98
N LEU A 354 9.87 -6.59 -16.32
CA LEU A 354 11.00 -6.94 -15.45
C LEU A 354 10.57 -7.78 -14.24
N GLN A 355 9.47 -7.41 -13.57
CA GLN A 355 8.91 -8.20 -12.47
C GLN A 355 8.55 -9.61 -12.93
N ALA A 356 7.80 -9.74 -14.03
CA ALA A 356 7.44 -11.05 -14.58
C ALA A 356 8.67 -11.90 -14.96
N ALA A 357 9.77 -11.27 -15.41
CA ALA A 357 11.02 -11.98 -15.65
C ALA A 357 11.70 -12.45 -14.35
N LEU A 358 11.68 -11.62 -13.29
CA LEU A 358 12.21 -11.98 -11.98
C LEU A 358 11.39 -13.09 -11.32
N ASP A 359 10.06 -13.02 -11.42
CA ASP A 359 9.15 -14.05 -10.91
C ASP A 359 9.42 -15.39 -11.61
N LEU A 360 9.57 -15.37 -12.95
CA LEU A 360 9.93 -16.56 -13.74
C LEU A 360 11.28 -17.18 -13.33
N ILE A 361 12.26 -16.34 -12.99
CA ILE A 361 13.56 -16.80 -12.48
C ILE A 361 13.40 -17.43 -11.09
N GLN A 362 12.63 -16.80 -10.21
CA GLN A 362 12.41 -17.27 -8.84
C GLN A 362 11.58 -18.56 -8.79
N SER A 363 10.63 -18.74 -9.70
CA SER A 363 9.79 -19.94 -9.80
C SER A 363 10.47 -21.12 -10.50
N SER A 364 11.72 -20.98 -10.93
CA SER A 364 12.44 -22.00 -11.70
C SER A 364 11.75 -22.35 -13.03
N TRP A 365 11.20 -21.35 -13.73
CA TRP A 365 10.70 -21.50 -15.09
C TRP A 365 9.49 -22.44 -15.24
N THR A 366 8.51 -22.33 -14.34
CA THR A 366 7.25 -23.08 -14.47
C THR A 366 6.56 -22.77 -15.79
N ARG A 367 5.83 -23.75 -16.34
CA ARG A 367 5.18 -23.64 -17.66
C ARG A 367 4.13 -22.54 -17.67
N GLU A 368 3.39 -22.37 -16.57
CA GLU A 368 2.35 -21.36 -16.40
C GLU A 368 2.93 -19.95 -16.42
N GLU A 369 4.00 -19.70 -15.66
CA GLU A 369 4.64 -18.39 -15.60
C GLU A 369 5.41 -18.08 -16.89
N LEU A 370 6.03 -19.09 -17.49
CA LEU A 370 6.67 -18.96 -18.79
C LEU A 370 5.64 -18.57 -19.86
N SER A 371 4.48 -19.25 -19.88
CA SER A 371 3.38 -18.88 -20.77
C SER A 371 2.92 -17.45 -20.52
N GLY A 372 2.70 -17.07 -19.26
CA GLY A 372 2.30 -15.71 -18.88
C GLY A 372 3.30 -14.65 -19.35
N PHE A 373 4.60 -14.89 -19.15
CA PHE A 373 5.66 -13.98 -19.58
C PHE A 373 5.72 -13.85 -21.11
N LEU A 374 5.62 -14.96 -21.84
CA LEU A 374 5.72 -14.97 -23.30
C LEU A 374 4.56 -14.27 -23.98
N HIS A 375 3.36 -14.36 -23.40
CA HIS A 375 2.16 -13.68 -23.90
C HIS A 375 2.13 -12.19 -23.57
N LEU A 376 3.10 -11.65 -22.83
CA LEU A 376 3.18 -10.22 -22.62
C LEU A 376 3.29 -9.51 -23.99
N PRO A 377 2.44 -8.52 -24.31
CA PRO A 377 2.38 -7.95 -25.66
C PRO A 377 3.68 -7.25 -26.10
N PHE A 378 4.58 -6.96 -25.17
CA PHE A 378 5.91 -6.47 -25.49
C PHE A 378 6.86 -7.62 -25.86
N VAL A 379 6.84 -8.71 -25.10
CA VAL A 379 7.64 -9.91 -25.33
C VAL A 379 7.24 -10.54 -26.68
N LEU A 380 5.95 -10.78 -26.92
CA LEU A 380 5.43 -11.29 -28.19
C LEU A 380 5.95 -10.52 -29.42
N LYS A 381 5.92 -9.18 -29.35
CA LYS A 381 6.40 -8.31 -30.44
C LYS A 381 7.91 -8.40 -30.68
N THR A 382 8.66 -8.87 -29.70
CA THR A 382 10.12 -9.02 -29.79
C THR A 382 10.56 -10.44 -30.14
N LEU A 383 9.64 -11.41 -30.14
CA LEU A 383 9.94 -12.78 -30.56
C LEU A 383 10.01 -12.83 -32.09
N ASN A 384 11.07 -13.45 -32.63
CA ASN A 384 11.24 -13.64 -34.07
C ASN A 384 10.15 -14.53 -34.69
N ARG A 385 9.51 -15.39 -33.89
CA ARG A 385 8.43 -16.29 -34.31
C ARG A 385 7.34 -16.33 -33.22
N PRO A 386 6.43 -15.36 -33.16
CA PRO A 386 5.42 -15.29 -32.10
C PRO A 386 4.42 -16.47 -32.13
N TYR A 387 4.18 -17.06 -33.31
CA TYR A 387 3.39 -18.28 -33.47
C TYR A 387 4.05 -19.53 -32.87
N PHE A 388 5.37 -19.47 -32.61
CA PHE A 388 6.13 -20.56 -32.01
C PHE A 388 5.92 -20.65 -30.50
N VAL A 389 5.29 -19.66 -29.86
CA VAL A 389 4.98 -19.68 -28.41
C VAL A 389 4.09 -20.88 -28.07
N GLU A 390 3.05 -21.12 -28.87
CA GLU A 390 2.17 -22.29 -28.75
C GLU A 390 2.92 -23.62 -28.92
N GLU A 391 3.92 -23.65 -29.82
CA GLU A 391 4.73 -24.83 -30.11
C GLU A 391 5.76 -25.11 -29.00
N VAL A 392 6.41 -24.08 -28.47
CA VAL A 392 7.38 -24.22 -27.37
C VAL A 392 6.68 -24.53 -26.06
N LEU A 393 5.48 -24.00 -25.82
CA LEU A 393 4.67 -24.38 -24.67
C LEU A 393 4.20 -25.85 -24.75
N ARG A 394 4.27 -26.51 -25.91
CA ARG A 394 4.00 -27.95 -26.06
C ARG A 394 5.25 -28.82 -25.84
N LEU A 395 6.45 -28.24 -25.81
CA LEU A 395 7.69 -28.96 -25.51
C LEU A 395 7.80 -29.24 -24.01
N PRO A 396 8.35 -30.40 -23.59
CA PRO A 396 8.69 -30.64 -22.19
C PRO A 396 9.72 -29.59 -21.75
N VAL A 397 9.46 -28.91 -20.63
CA VAL A 397 10.29 -27.81 -20.06
C VAL A 397 11.76 -28.23 -19.85
N SER A 398 12.02 -29.54 -19.82
CA SER A 398 13.31 -30.19 -19.61
C SER A 398 14.14 -30.50 -20.88
N SER A 399 13.77 -30.02 -22.08
CA SER A 399 14.58 -30.29 -23.27
C SER A 399 15.78 -29.31 -23.42
N PRO A 400 17.02 -29.80 -23.63
CA PRO A 400 18.18 -28.94 -23.88
C PRO A 400 18.01 -28.02 -25.11
N ALA A 401 17.22 -28.46 -26.09
CA ALA A 401 16.91 -27.69 -27.30
C ALA A 401 16.05 -26.44 -27.00
N SER A 402 15.11 -26.54 -26.06
CA SER A 402 14.33 -25.36 -25.62
C SER A 402 15.22 -24.35 -24.89
N LEU A 403 16.13 -24.79 -24.01
CA LEU A 403 17.02 -23.90 -23.25
C LEU A 403 17.93 -23.05 -24.16
N LYS A 404 18.45 -23.62 -25.25
CA LYS A 404 19.29 -22.88 -26.21
C LYS A 404 18.52 -21.78 -26.94
N ILE A 405 17.33 -22.10 -27.45
CA ILE A 405 16.44 -21.13 -28.12
C ILE A 405 16.03 -20.02 -27.13
N TRP A 406 15.83 -20.38 -25.86
CA TRP A 406 15.50 -19.43 -24.79
C TRP A 406 16.66 -18.49 -24.44
N ARG A 407 17.88 -19.01 -24.30
CA ARG A 407 19.09 -18.21 -24.07
C ARG A 407 19.28 -17.14 -25.15
N GLU A 408 19.09 -17.50 -26.41
CA GLU A 408 19.21 -16.54 -27.52
C GLU A 408 18.12 -15.46 -27.50
N ALA A 409 16.89 -15.79 -27.08
CA ALA A 409 15.81 -14.81 -26.95
C ALA A 409 16.06 -13.82 -25.79
N ILE A 410 16.53 -14.32 -24.65
CA ILE A 410 16.82 -13.52 -23.45
C ILE A 410 18.04 -12.62 -23.66
N ALA A 411 19.12 -13.13 -24.27
CA ALA A 411 20.32 -12.36 -24.58
C ALA A 411 19.99 -11.16 -25.50
N ARG A 412 19.11 -11.36 -26.50
CA ARG A 412 18.61 -10.26 -27.34
C ARG A 412 17.77 -9.25 -26.58
N HIS A 413 17.04 -9.69 -25.55
CA HIS A 413 16.26 -8.81 -24.69
C HIS A 413 17.14 -7.96 -23.77
N ALA A 414 18.17 -8.57 -23.18
CA ALA A 414 19.20 -7.87 -22.39
C ALA A 414 19.90 -6.80 -23.24
N LEU A 415 20.25 -7.11 -24.49
CA LEU A 415 20.85 -6.15 -25.43
C LEU A 415 19.93 -4.96 -25.72
N LYS A 416 18.64 -5.19 -26.00
CA LYS A 416 17.67 -4.10 -26.25
C LYS A 416 17.36 -3.27 -25.00
N LEU A 417 17.40 -3.90 -23.82
CA LEU A 417 17.29 -3.19 -22.54
C LEU A 417 18.54 -2.35 -22.27
N LYS A 418 19.72 -2.83 -22.67
CA LYS A 418 20.99 -2.11 -22.60
C LYS A 418 21.02 -0.87 -23.52
N GLU A 419 20.60 -1.01 -24.77
CA GLU A 419 20.46 0.11 -25.71
C GLU A 419 19.48 1.18 -25.21
N ARG A 420 18.43 0.76 -24.48
CA ARG A 420 17.48 1.69 -23.83
C ARG A 420 17.96 2.18 -22.46
N SER A 421 18.85 1.47 -21.77
CA SER A 421 19.43 1.91 -20.50
C SER A 421 20.45 3.01 -20.69
N GLU A 422 21.18 2.97 -21.81
CA GLU A 422 22.08 4.04 -22.25
C GLU A 422 21.33 5.37 -22.43
N SER A 423 20.03 5.34 -22.77
CA SER A 423 19.18 6.54 -22.80
C SER A 423 18.60 6.96 -21.44
N LEU A 424 18.68 6.10 -20.41
CA LEU A 424 18.03 6.27 -19.10
C LEU A 424 19.01 6.45 -17.92
N GLY A 425 20.33 6.39 -18.15
CA GLY A 425 21.38 6.81 -17.22
C GLY A 425 22.10 5.70 -16.44
N SER A 426 23.25 6.04 -15.84
CA SER A 426 24.27 5.12 -15.31
C SER A 426 23.80 4.15 -14.21
N LYS A 427 22.85 4.54 -13.36
CA LYS A 427 22.33 3.68 -12.29
C LYS A 427 21.51 2.48 -12.79
N PHE A 428 20.89 2.62 -13.96
CA PHE A 428 20.14 1.52 -14.58
C PHE A 428 21.09 0.55 -15.30
N GLN A 429 22.25 1.04 -15.77
CA GLN A 429 23.31 0.20 -16.33
C GLN A 429 23.96 -0.72 -15.28
N GLU A 430 24.23 -0.22 -14.07
CA GLU A 430 24.73 -1.04 -12.95
C GLU A 430 23.76 -2.18 -12.57
N PHE A 431 22.46 -1.91 -12.69
CA PHE A 431 21.41 -2.91 -12.47
C PHE A 431 21.34 -3.96 -13.58
N VAL A 432 21.45 -3.57 -14.86
CA VAL A 432 21.54 -4.50 -16.00
C VAL A 432 22.77 -5.41 -15.88
N ASN A 433 23.92 -4.84 -15.50
CA ASN A 433 25.14 -5.61 -15.28
C ASN A 433 24.99 -6.61 -14.12
N SER A 434 24.19 -6.27 -13.11
CA SER A 434 23.87 -7.17 -11.99
C SER A 434 22.94 -8.31 -12.43
N LEU A 435 21.99 -8.05 -13.35
CA LEU A 435 21.16 -9.10 -13.97
C LEU A 435 21.99 -10.05 -14.83
N GLU A 436 22.93 -9.55 -15.64
CA GLU A 436 23.87 -10.39 -16.39
C GLU A 436 24.75 -11.25 -15.46
N ALA A 437 25.20 -10.71 -14.32
CA ALA A 437 25.96 -11.45 -13.32
C ALA A 437 25.13 -12.55 -12.62
N ILE A 438 23.82 -12.34 -12.43
CA ILE A 438 22.87 -13.33 -11.88
C ILE A 438 22.54 -14.43 -12.91
N LEU A 439 22.69 -14.16 -14.20
CA LEU A 439 22.49 -15.13 -15.28
C LEU A 439 23.72 -16.02 -15.51
N LYS A 440 24.91 -15.59 -15.11
CA LYS A 440 26.18 -16.34 -15.22
C LYS A 440 26.19 -17.73 -14.56
N PRO A 441 25.58 -17.95 -13.38
CA PRO A 441 25.43 -19.28 -12.79
C PRO A 441 24.62 -20.27 -13.66
N VAL A 442 23.74 -19.76 -14.54
CA VAL A 442 22.98 -20.58 -15.50
C VAL A 442 23.85 -21.05 -16.67
N GLU A 443 24.97 -20.36 -16.94
CA GLU A 443 26.00 -20.82 -17.90
C GLU A 443 26.82 -21.99 -17.34
N ASN A 444 27.07 -22.02 -16.01
CA ASN A 444 27.85 -23.09 -15.37
C ASN A 444 27.10 -24.44 -15.26
N LEU A 445 25.77 -24.45 -15.44
CA LEU A 445 24.98 -25.68 -15.52
C LEU A 445 25.23 -26.51 -16.81
N GLU A 446 25.92 -25.94 -17.80
CA GLU A 446 26.42 -26.69 -18.98
C GLU A 446 27.77 -27.39 -18.73
N THR A 447 28.47 -27.05 -17.65
CA THR A 447 29.76 -27.67 -17.30
C THR A 447 29.64 -28.82 -16.30
N GLU A 448 28.48 -29.00 -15.65
CA GLU A 448 28.24 -30.09 -14.68
C GLU A 448 27.15 -31.10 -15.12
N LEU A 449 26.63 -30.99 -16.34
CA LEU A 449 25.82 -31.99 -17.06
C LEU A 449 26.60 -32.49 -18.28
#